data_AF-A0A644SA03-F1
#
_entry.id   AF-A0A644SA03-F1
#
_cell.length_a   1.000
_cell.length_b   1.000
_cell.length_c   1.000
_cell.angle_alpha   90.00
_cell.angle_beta   90.00
_cell.angle_gamma   90.00
#
_symmetry.space_group_name_H-M   'P 1'
#
loop_
_entity.id
_entity.type
_entity.pdbx_description
1 polymer ?
#
loop_
_entity_poly.entity_id
_entity_poly.type
_entity_poly.pdbx_seq_one_letter_code
_entity_poly.pdbx_strand_id
1 'polypeptide(L)'
;MGTSSWIAMETNSGFYVDRIYCHFDGYVKGVGYTLLQYYNDPKSVKDLIKHGDIRALRQDLSQCEKLQIHKSSKMLFTDFVKATEGNGINDIEYFYLYTQNRWHYCKACEGNILAQELQFNYNKEKLLEETKQYALEKFENNQAFSLDTNSAKFLNYVWELAYINKDEAYELFEKEMINLKLSSEEIEEALQSLDVEIDEDLSGEYLTRIITQEIFRLYLEGERSSCLIGTFDKKIDNLVQKYFFSYTENLNFDEETTLDEFVKEKQIDLLEAYFEK
;
A
#
# COMPACT_ATOMS: atom_id res chain seq x y z
N MET A 1 -9.12 14.76 -26.73
CA MET A 1 -9.49 15.13 -25.34
C MET A 1 -8.90 14.08 -24.44
N GLY A 2 -8.17 14.49 -23.41
CA GLY A 2 -7.59 13.60 -22.41
C GLY A 2 -8.10 14.01 -21.03
N THR A 3 -8.34 13.03 -20.16
CA THR A 3 -8.66 13.29 -18.76
C THR A 3 -7.37 13.64 -18.04
N SER A 4 -7.22 14.89 -17.63
CA SER A 4 -5.96 15.38 -17.09
C SER A 4 -5.95 15.41 -15.57
N SER A 5 -4.77 15.32 -14.96
CA SER A 5 -4.59 15.27 -13.52
C SER A 5 -3.38 16.03 -13.01
N TRP A 6 -3.41 16.42 -11.73
CA TRP A 6 -2.23 16.80 -10.97
C TRP A 6 -1.79 15.68 -10.06
N ILE A 7 -0.49 15.46 -9.98
CA ILE A 7 0.14 14.49 -9.08
C ILE A 7 1.09 15.27 -8.19
N ALA A 8 0.87 15.23 -6.88
CA ALA A 8 1.60 16.03 -5.91
C ALA A 8 2.15 15.19 -4.77
N MET A 9 3.24 15.66 -4.16
CA MET A 9 3.82 15.10 -2.94
C MET A 9 4.05 16.22 -1.93
N GLU A 10 3.68 15.97 -0.68
CA GLU A 10 3.98 16.86 0.43
C GLU A 10 5.50 16.94 0.69
N THR A 11 6.01 18.15 0.88
CA THR A 11 7.42 18.36 1.25
C THR A 11 7.64 18.10 2.74
N ASN A 12 8.88 17.87 3.17
CA ASN A 12 9.23 17.58 4.57
C ASN A 12 8.71 18.60 5.61
N SER A 13 8.37 19.82 5.20
CA SER A 13 7.84 20.85 6.11
C SER A 13 6.31 20.84 6.24
N GLY A 14 5.59 20.08 5.42
CA GLY A 14 4.12 20.06 5.33
C GLY A 14 3.47 21.33 4.75
N PHE A 15 4.17 22.46 4.78
CA PHE A 15 3.67 23.74 4.25
C PHE A 15 3.55 23.81 2.72
N TYR A 16 4.30 22.98 1.99
CA TYR A 16 4.36 23.01 0.53
C TYR A 16 4.17 21.63 -0.07
N VAL A 17 3.67 21.61 -1.30
CA VAL A 17 3.63 20.44 -2.17
C VAL A 17 4.46 20.69 -3.43
N ASP A 18 5.16 19.66 -3.88
CA ASP A 18 5.75 19.63 -5.22
C ASP A 18 4.79 18.84 -6.12
N ARG A 19 4.41 19.41 -7.27
CA ARG A 19 3.45 18.79 -8.20
C ARG A 19 3.93 18.74 -9.63
N ILE A 20 3.38 17.78 -10.36
CA ILE A 20 3.49 17.63 -11.81
C ILE A 20 2.11 17.52 -12.45
N TYR A 21 2.05 17.80 -13.75
CA TYR A 21 0.88 17.62 -14.59
C TYR A 21 0.93 16.31 -15.37
N CYS A 22 -0.21 15.62 -15.49
CA CYS A 22 -0.42 14.46 -16.36
C CYS A 22 -1.59 14.72 -17.31
N HIS A 23 -1.40 14.57 -18.62
CA HIS A 23 -2.42 14.96 -19.60
C HIS A 23 -3.51 13.90 -19.85
N PHE A 24 -3.17 12.61 -19.79
CA PHE A 24 -4.08 11.51 -20.07
C PHE A 24 -4.36 10.63 -18.86
N ASP A 25 -5.49 9.93 -18.94
CA ASP A 25 -5.91 8.85 -18.04
C ASP A 25 -5.99 9.23 -16.56
N GLY A 26 -6.26 10.50 -16.26
CA GLY A 26 -6.28 11.05 -14.92
C GLY A 26 -7.26 10.39 -13.94
N TYR A 27 -8.22 9.59 -14.39
CA TYR A 27 -9.17 8.88 -13.54
C TYR A 27 -8.50 7.79 -12.69
N VAL A 28 -9.18 7.37 -11.61
CA VAL A 28 -8.67 6.38 -10.63
C VAL A 28 -8.19 5.09 -11.28
N LYS A 29 -8.91 4.56 -12.28
CA LYS A 29 -8.51 3.32 -12.99
C LYS A 29 -7.28 3.47 -13.90
N GLY A 30 -6.81 4.70 -14.18
CA GLY A 30 -5.67 4.99 -15.04
C GLY A 30 -4.47 5.43 -14.21
N VAL A 31 -4.35 6.73 -13.97
CA VAL A 31 -3.29 7.32 -13.16
C VAL A 31 -3.33 6.79 -11.74
N GLY A 32 -4.48 6.76 -11.07
CA GLY A 32 -4.58 6.29 -9.69
C GLY A 32 -4.07 4.84 -9.52
N TYR A 33 -4.51 3.93 -10.38
CA TYR A 33 -4.03 2.56 -10.42
C TYR A 33 -2.52 2.49 -10.63
N THR A 34 -1.99 3.26 -11.57
CA THR A 34 -0.55 3.27 -11.88
C THR A 34 0.27 3.82 -10.71
N LEU A 35 -0.23 4.84 -10.01
CA LEU A 35 0.41 5.39 -8.81
C LEU A 35 0.48 4.35 -7.68
N LEU A 36 -0.62 3.68 -7.38
CA LEU A 36 -0.62 2.65 -6.33
C LEU A 36 0.28 1.45 -6.69
N GLN A 37 0.34 1.07 -7.96
CA GLN A 37 1.09 -0.12 -8.39
C GLN A 37 2.59 0.12 -8.49
N TYR A 38 3.01 1.29 -8.96
CA TYR A 38 4.40 1.52 -9.36
C TYR A 38 5.07 2.72 -8.69
N TYR A 39 4.30 3.57 -8.00
CA TYR A 39 4.77 4.81 -7.38
C TYR A 39 4.19 5.00 -5.98
N ASN A 40 4.31 4.01 -5.09
CA ASN A 40 3.66 4.03 -3.77
C ASN A 40 4.65 4.13 -2.58
N ASP A 41 5.95 4.18 -2.86
CA ASP A 41 6.98 4.43 -1.84
C ASP A 41 7.56 5.85 -1.97
N PRO A 42 8.08 6.45 -0.88
CA PRO A 42 8.55 7.83 -0.91
C PRO A 42 9.65 8.11 -1.95
N LYS A 43 10.46 7.11 -2.31
CA LYS A 43 11.55 7.29 -3.27
C LYS A 43 11.01 7.31 -4.70
N SER A 44 10.18 6.35 -5.09
CA SER A 44 9.56 6.33 -6.43
C SER A 44 8.67 7.55 -6.68
N VAL A 45 7.88 7.98 -5.68
CA VAL A 45 7.08 9.21 -5.78
C VAL A 45 7.97 10.43 -5.99
N LYS A 46 9.04 10.57 -5.21
CA LYS A 46 9.97 11.69 -5.35
C LYS A 46 10.65 11.71 -6.72
N ASP A 47 11.00 10.55 -7.26
CA ASP A 47 11.59 10.44 -8.59
C ASP A 47 10.57 10.76 -9.70
N LEU A 48 9.30 10.37 -9.54
CA LEU A 48 8.20 10.79 -10.40
C LEU A 48 8.01 12.30 -10.40
N ILE A 49 7.92 12.93 -9.22
CA ILE A 49 7.76 14.38 -9.11
C ILE A 49 8.95 15.14 -9.74
N LYS A 50 10.18 14.65 -9.54
CA LYS A 50 11.38 15.21 -10.20
C LYS A 50 11.40 15.01 -11.71
N HIS A 51 10.73 13.98 -12.22
CA HIS A 51 10.68 13.69 -13.65
C HIS A 51 10.02 14.84 -14.42
N GLY A 52 9.06 15.51 -13.80
CA GLY A 52 8.35 16.68 -14.31
C GLY A 52 7.01 16.32 -14.96
N ASP A 53 6.44 17.27 -15.70
CA ASP A 53 5.15 17.11 -16.36
C ASP A 53 5.21 16.06 -17.47
N ILE A 54 4.17 15.23 -17.56
CA ILE A 54 4.12 14.04 -18.42
C ILE A 54 2.84 13.98 -19.24
N ARG A 55 2.92 13.38 -20.43
CA ARG A 55 1.77 13.18 -21.31
C ARG A 55 0.85 12.09 -20.76
N ALA A 56 1.41 11.00 -20.27
CA ALA A 56 0.68 9.90 -19.65
C ALA A 56 1.59 9.19 -18.64
N LEU A 57 1.02 8.76 -17.51
CA LEU A 57 1.73 7.96 -16.53
C LEU A 57 1.84 6.50 -17.00
N ARG A 58 3.02 5.91 -16.82
CA ARG A 58 3.35 4.52 -17.16
C ARG A 58 4.06 3.85 -16.00
N GLN A 59 4.13 2.52 -16.04
CA GLN A 59 4.79 1.72 -15.00
C GLN A 59 6.28 2.07 -14.81
N ASP A 60 6.96 2.48 -15.88
CA ASP A 60 8.35 2.88 -15.87
C ASP A 60 8.48 4.36 -16.27
N LEU A 61 9.20 5.15 -15.48
CA LEU A 61 9.43 6.58 -15.73
C LEU A 61 10.08 6.85 -17.10
N SER A 62 10.91 5.93 -17.61
CA SER A 62 11.53 6.08 -18.93
C SER A 62 10.52 6.04 -20.08
N GLN A 63 9.35 5.47 -19.85
CA GLN A 63 8.24 5.39 -20.81
C GLN A 63 7.28 6.57 -20.70
N CYS A 64 7.43 7.42 -19.68
CA CYS A 64 6.64 8.63 -19.53
C CYS A 64 7.17 9.71 -20.47
N GLU A 65 6.39 10.08 -21.47
CA GLU A 65 6.74 11.17 -22.38
C GLU A 65 6.65 12.51 -21.65
N LYS A 66 7.79 13.21 -21.48
CA LYS A 66 7.84 14.53 -20.84
C LYS A 66 7.16 15.59 -21.70
N LEU A 67 6.35 16.41 -21.06
CA LEU A 67 5.83 17.63 -21.66
C LEU A 67 6.87 18.75 -21.50
N GLN A 68 7.09 19.54 -22.56
CA GLN A 68 7.97 20.72 -22.50
C GLN A 68 7.29 21.93 -21.82
N ILE A 69 6.17 21.70 -21.14
CA ILE A 69 5.34 22.72 -20.53
C ILE A 69 5.60 22.63 -19.03
N HIS A 70 6.13 23.72 -18.47
CA HIS A 70 6.42 24.00 -17.05
C HIS A 70 7.29 22.98 -16.27
N LYS A 71 8.30 23.52 -15.57
CA LYS A 71 8.99 22.81 -14.49
C LYS A 71 7.98 22.55 -13.36
N SER A 72 8.04 21.36 -12.76
CA SER A 72 7.40 21.02 -11.48
C SER A 72 7.27 22.25 -10.58
N SER A 73 6.04 22.68 -10.30
CA SER A 73 5.80 23.95 -9.61
C SER A 73 5.53 23.69 -8.14
N LYS A 74 6.45 24.08 -7.27
CA LYS A 74 6.23 24.12 -5.83
C LYS A 74 5.06 25.07 -5.52
N MET A 75 4.12 24.65 -4.68
CA MET A 75 2.93 25.41 -4.32
C MET A 75 2.65 25.26 -2.82
N LEU A 76 1.98 26.24 -2.21
CA LEU A 76 1.50 26.10 -0.83
C LEU A 76 0.47 24.96 -0.76
N PHE A 77 0.54 24.17 0.30
CA PHE A 77 -0.41 23.08 0.53
C PHE A 77 -1.87 23.59 0.52
N THR A 78 -2.12 24.73 1.16
CA THR A 78 -3.45 25.35 1.21
C THR A 78 -3.96 25.81 -0.15
N ASP A 79 -3.07 26.25 -1.04
CA ASP A 79 -3.45 26.63 -2.41
C ASP A 79 -3.74 25.41 -3.27
N PHE A 80 -3.02 24.31 -3.04
CA PHE A 80 -3.31 23.03 -3.69
C PHE A 80 -4.69 22.49 -3.26
N VAL A 81 -5.02 22.51 -1.97
CA VAL A 81 -6.35 22.10 -1.47
C VAL A 81 -7.45 23.01 -2.04
N LYS A 82 -7.25 24.33 -2.05
CA LYS A 82 -8.23 25.24 -2.69
C LYS A 82 -8.41 24.96 -4.19
N ALA A 83 -7.35 24.53 -4.88
CA ALA A 83 -7.44 24.16 -6.29
C ALA A 83 -8.30 22.91 -6.52
N THR A 84 -8.38 21.98 -5.55
CA THR A 84 -9.26 20.80 -5.65
C THR A 84 -10.73 21.14 -5.43
N GLU A 85 -11.00 22.17 -4.63
CA GLU A 85 -12.35 22.65 -4.29
C GLU A 85 -12.92 23.68 -5.29
N GLY A 86 -12.06 24.28 -6.12
CA GLY A 86 -12.42 25.38 -7.01
C GLY A 86 -13.19 24.96 -8.27
N ASN A 87 -14.26 25.69 -8.60
CA ASN A 87 -15.17 25.43 -9.72
C ASN A 87 -14.72 25.93 -11.12
N GLY A 88 -13.42 26.08 -11.40
CA GLY A 88 -12.98 26.30 -12.79
C GLY A 88 -11.83 27.26 -13.00
N ILE A 89 -10.61 26.83 -12.71
CA ILE A 89 -9.40 27.55 -13.16
C ILE A 89 -8.49 26.68 -14.03
N ASN A 90 -8.57 25.35 -13.96
CA ASN A 90 -7.65 24.50 -14.69
C ASN A 90 -8.41 23.39 -15.43
N ASP A 91 -7.92 23.00 -16.60
CA ASP A 91 -8.37 21.83 -17.38
C ASP A 91 -8.13 20.48 -16.66
N ILE A 92 -8.00 20.49 -15.33
CA ILE A 92 -7.65 19.37 -14.45
C ILE A 92 -8.92 18.74 -13.92
N GLU A 93 -9.05 17.44 -14.14
CA GLU A 93 -10.23 16.68 -13.72
C GLU A 93 -9.96 15.87 -12.44
N TYR A 94 -8.71 15.51 -12.18
CA TYR A 94 -8.32 14.69 -11.02
C TYR A 94 -7.08 15.24 -10.30
N PHE A 95 -7.07 15.10 -8.99
CA PHE A 95 -5.95 15.50 -8.14
C PHE A 95 -5.50 14.30 -7.33
N TYR A 96 -4.18 14.12 -7.23
CA TYR A 96 -3.53 13.10 -6.43
C TYR A 96 -2.51 13.74 -5.51
N LEU A 97 -2.50 13.34 -4.24
CA LEU A 97 -1.61 13.86 -3.21
C LEU A 97 -0.99 12.70 -2.43
N TYR A 98 0.34 12.63 -2.43
CA TYR A 98 1.09 11.75 -1.56
C TYR A 98 1.47 12.50 -0.28
N THR A 99 0.88 12.10 0.84
CA THR A 99 1.14 12.65 2.18
C THR A 99 1.09 11.52 3.20
N GLN A 100 1.90 11.60 4.25
CA GLN A 100 1.93 10.58 5.31
C GLN A 100 2.08 9.14 4.77
N ASN A 101 2.90 8.96 3.72
CA ASN A 101 3.13 7.71 3.00
C ASN A 101 1.89 7.09 2.33
N ARG A 102 0.84 7.88 2.06
CA ARG A 102 -0.38 7.40 1.41
C ARG A 102 -0.81 8.31 0.28
N TRP A 103 -1.43 7.72 -0.74
CA TRP A 103 -2.07 8.45 -1.81
C TRP A 103 -3.48 8.84 -1.42
N HIS A 104 -3.79 10.11 -1.60
CA HIS A 104 -5.12 10.67 -1.54
C HIS A 104 -5.51 11.15 -2.92
N TYR A 105 -6.80 11.14 -3.23
CA TYR A 105 -7.28 11.63 -4.51
C TYR A 105 -8.64 12.31 -4.40
N CYS A 106 -8.96 13.17 -5.34
CA CYS A 106 -10.33 13.60 -5.57
C CYS A 106 -10.51 13.98 -7.03
N LYS A 107 -11.75 13.93 -7.50
CA LYS A 107 -12.11 14.60 -8.75
C LYS A 107 -12.25 16.10 -8.48
N ALA A 108 -12.01 16.91 -9.50
CA ALA A 108 -12.27 18.34 -9.45
C ALA A 108 -13.71 18.61 -8.98
N CYS A 109 -13.87 19.58 -8.08
CA CYS A 109 -15.15 19.99 -7.50
C CYS A 109 -15.83 18.95 -6.58
N GLU A 110 -15.24 17.76 -6.35
CA GLU A 110 -15.76 16.75 -5.41
C GLU A 110 -15.26 16.96 -3.96
N GLY A 111 -14.49 18.01 -3.70
CA GLY A 111 -14.17 18.50 -2.35
C GLY A 111 -12.81 18.06 -1.79
N ASN A 112 -12.77 17.85 -0.47
CA ASN A 112 -11.55 17.69 0.34
C ASN A 112 -10.74 16.46 -0.07
N ILE A 113 -9.57 16.68 -0.71
CA ILE A 113 -8.67 15.61 -1.15
C ILE A 113 -8.23 14.67 -0.01
N LEU A 114 -8.12 15.16 1.22
CA LEU A 114 -7.70 14.34 2.36
C LEU A 114 -8.80 13.36 2.83
N ALA A 115 -10.05 13.54 2.38
CA ALA A 115 -11.15 12.68 2.78
C ALA A 115 -11.20 11.35 2.02
N GLN A 116 -10.51 11.23 0.88
CA GLN A 116 -10.51 10.04 0.04
C GLN A 116 -9.09 9.52 -0.14
N GLU A 117 -8.83 8.36 0.46
CA GLU A 117 -7.59 7.61 0.24
C GLU A 117 -7.72 6.78 -1.03
N LEU A 118 -6.66 6.78 -1.84
CA LEU A 118 -6.57 5.98 -3.04
C LEU A 118 -6.26 4.54 -2.61
N GLN A 119 -7.17 3.63 -2.95
CA GLN A 119 -7.04 2.22 -2.61
C GLN A 119 -7.38 1.38 -3.84
N PHE A 120 -6.85 0.16 -3.89
CA PHE A 120 -7.27 -0.79 -4.90
C PHE A 120 -8.73 -1.18 -4.69
N ASN A 121 -9.60 -0.67 -5.55
CA ASN A 121 -10.97 -1.15 -5.65
C ASN A 121 -11.06 -2.13 -6.83
N TYR A 122 -10.60 -3.36 -6.59
CA TYR A 122 -10.69 -4.42 -7.58
C TYR A 122 -12.12 -4.94 -7.66
N ASN A 123 -12.59 -5.20 -8.89
CA ASN A 123 -13.72 -6.11 -9.04
C ASN A 123 -13.24 -7.50 -8.62
N LYS A 124 -13.71 -7.94 -7.45
CA LYS A 124 -13.34 -9.21 -6.82
C LYS A 124 -13.49 -10.39 -7.77
N GLU A 125 -14.59 -10.46 -8.52
CA GLU A 125 -14.89 -11.56 -9.45
C GLU A 125 -13.88 -11.60 -10.61
N LYS A 126 -13.58 -10.44 -11.18
CA LYS A 126 -12.63 -10.33 -12.30
C LYS A 126 -11.22 -10.75 -11.90
N LEU A 127 -10.80 -10.31 -10.72
CA LEU A 127 -9.46 -10.59 -10.21
C LEU A 127 -9.29 -12.06 -9.81
N LEU A 128 -10.34 -12.67 -9.24
CA LEU A 128 -10.40 -14.10 -8.96
C LEU A 128 -10.31 -14.92 -10.26
N GLU A 129 -11.05 -14.52 -11.30
CA GLU A 129 -11.02 -15.19 -12.60
C GLU A 129 -9.64 -15.11 -13.25
N GLU A 130 -9.03 -13.92 -13.28
CA GLU A 130 -7.66 -13.73 -13.81
C GLU A 130 -6.63 -14.62 -13.06
N THR A 131 -6.79 -14.78 -11.75
CA THR A 131 -5.91 -15.62 -10.91
C THR A 131 -6.10 -17.12 -11.20
N LYS A 132 -7.35 -17.58 -11.36
CA LYS A 132 -7.66 -18.97 -11.74
C LYS A 132 -7.09 -19.33 -13.11
N GLN A 133 -7.24 -18.43 -14.09
CA GLN A 133 -6.71 -18.65 -15.44
C GLN A 133 -5.18 -18.76 -15.46
N TYR A 134 -4.49 -17.87 -14.73
CA TYR A 134 -3.03 -17.94 -14.59
C TYR A 134 -2.57 -19.23 -13.92
N ALA A 135 -3.26 -19.65 -12.84
CA ALA A 135 -2.96 -20.89 -12.14
C ALA A 135 -3.14 -22.13 -13.02
N LEU A 136 -4.22 -22.15 -13.81
CA LEU A 136 -4.47 -23.22 -14.77
C LEU A 136 -3.39 -23.28 -15.85
N GLU A 137 -3.01 -22.13 -16.42
CA GLU A 137 -1.97 -22.05 -17.45
C GLU A 137 -0.62 -22.60 -16.94
N LYS A 138 -0.23 -22.27 -15.70
CA LYS A 138 1.01 -22.80 -15.12
C LYS A 138 0.95 -24.30 -14.86
N PHE A 139 -0.17 -24.76 -14.29
CA PHE A 139 -0.41 -26.18 -14.06
C PHE A 139 -0.36 -27.00 -15.36
N GLU A 140 -1.05 -26.55 -16.41
CA GLU A 140 -1.07 -27.23 -17.73
C GLU A 140 0.33 -27.31 -18.36
N ASN A 141 1.20 -26.36 -18.05
CA ASN A 141 2.56 -26.31 -18.57
C ASN A 141 3.61 -27.03 -17.68
N ASN A 142 3.20 -27.74 -16.62
CA ASN A 142 4.11 -28.31 -15.60
C ASN A 142 5.13 -27.29 -15.07
N GLN A 143 4.73 -26.02 -15.01
CA GLN A 143 5.55 -24.97 -14.45
C GLN A 143 5.19 -24.80 -12.98
N ALA A 144 6.21 -24.57 -12.15
CA ALA A 144 6.00 -24.12 -10.79
C ALA A 144 5.04 -22.92 -10.80
N PHE A 145 3.97 -23.01 -10.01
CA PHE A 145 3.02 -21.91 -9.86
C PHE A 145 3.64 -20.84 -8.97
N SER A 146 4.49 -20.01 -9.57
CA SER A 146 5.02 -18.82 -8.91
C SER A 146 4.01 -17.68 -9.03
N LEU A 147 3.61 -17.12 -7.89
CA LEU A 147 2.68 -15.99 -7.76
C LEU A 147 3.32 -14.66 -8.20
N ASP A 148 4.01 -14.65 -9.34
CA ASP A 148 4.77 -13.50 -9.78
C ASP A 148 3.87 -12.39 -10.35
N THR A 149 4.08 -11.19 -9.79
CA THR A 149 3.59 -9.85 -10.14
C THR A 149 2.09 -9.56 -10.24
N ASN A 150 1.21 -10.43 -10.72
CA ASN A 150 -0.23 -10.08 -10.82
C ASN A 150 -1.10 -10.70 -9.72
N SER A 151 -0.82 -11.94 -9.32
CA SER A 151 -1.46 -12.57 -8.15
C SER A 151 -0.81 -12.15 -6.83
N ALA A 152 0.47 -11.76 -6.86
CA ALA A 152 1.09 -10.96 -5.80
C ALA A 152 0.35 -9.65 -5.51
N LYS A 153 -0.45 -9.12 -6.45
CA LYS A 153 -1.35 -7.97 -6.22
C LYS A 153 -2.71 -8.38 -5.64
N PHE A 154 -3.16 -9.63 -5.86
CA PHE A 154 -4.32 -10.24 -5.17
C PHE A 154 -4.02 -10.46 -3.68
N LEU A 155 -2.78 -10.88 -3.39
CA LEU A 155 -2.30 -11.31 -2.08
C LEU A 155 -1.36 -10.29 -1.40
N ASN A 156 -1.10 -9.15 -2.05
CA ASN A 156 -0.17 -8.12 -1.60
C ASN A 156 1.18 -8.72 -1.09
N TYR A 157 1.88 -9.50 -1.91
CA TYR A 157 2.92 -10.48 -1.50
C TYR A 157 4.16 -9.98 -0.75
N VAL A 158 4.33 -8.68 -0.53
CA VAL A 158 5.32 -8.18 0.45
C VAL A 158 4.73 -8.19 1.88
N TRP A 159 3.42 -8.42 1.99
CA TRP A 159 2.57 -8.21 3.16
C TRP A 159 1.92 -9.53 3.66
N GLU A 160 1.95 -10.60 2.84
CA GLU A 160 1.45 -11.95 3.18
C GLU A 160 2.55 -12.94 3.62
N LEU A 161 3.75 -12.45 3.96
CA LEU A 161 4.81 -13.31 4.47
C LEU A 161 4.32 -14.16 5.66
N ALA A 162 3.46 -13.65 6.55
CA ALA A 162 2.99 -14.42 7.71
C ALA A 162 2.04 -15.58 7.36
N TYR A 163 1.46 -15.60 6.17
CA TYR A 163 0.61 -16.71 5.71
C TYR A 163 1.44 -17.80 5.00
N ILE A 164 2.48 -17.42 4.26
CA ILE A 164 3.26 -18.31 3.40
C ILE A 164 4.58 -18.75 4.04
N ASN A 165 5.26 -17.85 4.77
CA ASN A 165 6.54 -18.09 5.44
C ASN A 165 6.60 -17.32 6.78
N LYS A 166 5.95 -17.89 7.80
CA LYS A 166 5.82 -17.29 9.14
C LYS A 166 7.15 -16.79 9.70
N ASP A 167 8.20 -17.59 9.57
CA ASP A 167 9.51 -17.28 10.14
C ASP A 167 10.14 -16.05 9.49
N GLU A 168 10.13 -15.97 8.15
CA GLU A 168 10.67 -14.81 7.42
C GLU A 168 9.84 -13.54 7.63
N ALA A 169 8.52 -13.67 7.74
CA ALA A 169 7.63 -12.56 8.07
C ALA A 169 7.94 -11.94 9.42
N TYR A 170 8.15 -12.80 10.42
CA TYR A 170 8.44 -12.38 11.79
C TYR A 170 9.82 -11.73 11.87
N GLU A 171 10.83 -12.30 11.22
CA GLU A 171 12.16 -11.70 11.14
C GLU A 171 12.14 -10.31 10.50
N LEU A 172 11.39 -10.14 9.40
CA LEU A 172 11.27 -8.85 8.71
C LEU A 172 10.44 -7.83 9.49
N PHE A 173 9.32 -8.24 10.08
CA PHE A 173 8.51 -7.36 10.92
C PHE A 173 9.29 -6.89 12.15
N GLU A 174 9.97 -7.79 12.87
CA GLU A 174 10.81 -7.45 14.02
C GLU A 174 11.89 -6.43 13.63
N LYS A 175 12.57 -6.67 12.51
CA LYS A 175 13.58 -5.76 12.00
C LYS A 175 13.01 -4.37 11.68
N GLU A 176 11.82 -4.30 11.07
CA GLU A 176 11.18 -3.01 10.77
C GLU A 176 10.67 -2.31 12.03
N MET A 177 10.13 -3.05 13.01
CA MET A 177 9.72 -2.52 14.32
C MET A 177 10.91 -1.87 15.04
N ILE A 178 12.07 -2.55 15.10
CA ILE A 178 13.30 -1.99 15.69
C ILE A 178 13.74 -0.71 14.94
N ASN A 179 13.60 -0.70 13.60
CA ASN A 179 13.96 0.45 12.77
C ASN A 179 13.00 1.64 12.91
N LEU A 180 11.81 1.48 13.52
CA LEU A 180 10.94 2.61 13.84
C LEU A 180 11.58 3.57 14.85
N LYS A 181 12.51 3.07 15.67
CA LYS A 181 13.19 3.85 16.73
C LYS A 181 12.18 4.61 17.59
N LEU A 182 11.23 3.85 18.14
CA LEU A 182 10.16 4.38 19.00
C LEU A 182 10.76 5.15 20.18
N SER A 183 10.13 6.28 20.50
CA SER A 183 10.41 7.04 21.71
C SER A 183 9.93 6.30 22.96
N SER A 184 10.43 6.70 24.13
CA SER A 184 9.98 6.10 25.41
C SER A 184 8.48 6.23 25.61
N GLU A 185 7.88 7.35 25.21
CA GLU A 185 6.43 7.59 25.27
C GLU A 185 5.65 6.61 24.37
N GLU A 186 6.08 6.43 23.12
CA GLU A 186 5.45 5.47 22.20
C GLU A 186 5.59 4.02 22.68
N ILE A 187 6.69 3.68 23.35
CA ILE A 187 6.91 2.35 23.94
C ILE A 187 5.97 2.13 25.14
N GLU A 188 5.88 3.11 26.04
CA GLU A 188 4.98 3.04 27.21
C GLU A 188 3.51 2.89 26.79
N GLU A 189 3.06 3.69 25.81
CA GLU A 189 1.72 3.59 25.26
C GLU A 189 1.44 2.21 24.64
N ALA A 190 2.37 1.68 23.85
CA ALA A 190 2.22 0.38 23.21
C ALA A 190 2.15 -0.76 24.22
N LEU A 191 2.97 -0.73 25.27
CA LEU A 191 2.95 -1.72 26.36
C LEU A 191 1.63 -1.65 27.15
N GLN A 192 1.13 -0.44 27.41
CA GLN A 192 -0.16 -0.25 28.07
C GLN A 192 -1.31 -0.80 27.22
N SER A 193 -1.31 -0.54 25.91
CA SER A 193 -2.31 -1.09 24.98
C SER A 193 -2.29 -2.62 24.92
N LEU A 194 -1.14 -3.24 25.18
CA LEU A 194 -0.95 -4.69 25.20
C LEU A 194 -1.19 -5.33 26.57
N ASP A 195 -1.44 -4.52 27.61
CA ASP A 195 -1.53 -4.97 29.02
C ASP A 195 -0.28 -5.74 29.48
N VAL A 196 0.91 -5.26 29.08
CA VAL A 196 2.20 -5.87 29.40
C VAL A 196 2.89 -5.07 30.51
N GLU A 197 3.03 -5.67 31.69
CA GLU A 197 3.82 -5.12 32.80
C GLU A 197 5.29 -5.56 32.70
N ILE A 198 6.23 -4.63 32.90
CA ILE A 198 7.67 -4.90 32.87
C ILE A 198 8.30 -4.40 34.18
N ASP A 199 8.94 -5.30 34.92
CA ASP A 199 9.57 -5.02 36.21
C ASP A 199 11.05 -4.57 36.10
N GLU A 200 11.63 -4.59 34.89
CA GLU A 200 13.06 -4.35 34.65
C GLU A 200 13.36 -3.17 33.72
N ASP A 201 14.49 -2.50 33.98
CA ASP A 201 15.01 -1.37 33.19
C ASP A 201 15.73 -1.91 31.93
N LEU A 202 14.93 -2.25 30.92
CA LEU A 202 15.40 -2.80 29.64
C LEU A 202 15.67 -1.69 28.61
N SER A 203 16.54 -1.97 27.64
CA SER A 203 16.78 -1.02 26.55
C SER A 203 15.55 -0.90 25.63
N GLY A 204 15.37 0.26 25.01
CA GLY A 204 14.25 0.50 24.09
C GLY A 204 14.15 -0.51 22.93
N GLU A 205 15.28 -1.08 22.49
CA GLU A 205 15.30 -2.14 21.47
C GLU A 205 14.71 -3.46 22.01
N TYR A 206 15.05 -3.84 23.24
CA TYR A 206 14.46 -5.02 23.89
C TYR A 206 12.96 -4.83 24.15
N LEU A 207 12.55 -3.64 24.58
CA LEU A 207 11.13 -3.30 24.76
C LEU A 207 10.36 -3.39 23.43
N THR A 208 10.95 -2.88 22.34
CA THR A 208 10.36 -2.98 21.00
C THR A 208 10.20 -4.44 20.56
N ARG A 209 11.15 -5.31 20.90
CA ARG A 209 11.06 -6.75 20.64
C ARG A 209 9.94 -7.42 21.44
N ILE A 210 9.77 -7.04 22.71
CA ILE A 210 8.66 -7.54 23.54
C ILE A 210 7.31 -7.14 22.92
N ILE A 211 7.14 -5.87 22.55
CA ILE A 211 5.93 -5.38 21.85
C ILE A 211 5.68 -6.21 20.58
N THR A 212 6.73 -6.45 19.79
CA THR A 212 6.67 -7.24 18.55
C THR A 212 6.15 -8.66 18.82
N GLN A 213 6.70 -9.34 19.83
CA GLN A 213 6.33 -10.71 20.19
C GLN A 213 4.89 -10.79 20.70
N GLU A 214 4.45 -9.80 21.47
CA GLU A 214 3.08 -9.74 21.99
C GLU A 214 2.06 -9.46 20.89
N ILE A 215 2.39 -8.59 19.93
CA ILE A 215 1.60 -8.41 18.69
C ILE A 215 1.47 -9.74 17.94
N PHE A 216 2.56 -10.51 17.80
CA PHE A 216 2.48 -11.85 17.19
C PHE A 216 1.58 -12.79 17.95
N ARG A 217 1.73 -12.83 19.27
CA ARG A 217 0.92 -13.70 20.14
C ARG A 217 -0.56 -13.39 19.95
N LEU A 218 -0.95 -12.12 20.07
CA LEU A 218 -2.34 -11.68 19.92
C LEU A 218 -2.89 -11.97 18.52
N TYR A 219 -2.09 -11.75 17.48
CA TYR A 219 -2.50 -12.07 16.12
C TYR A 219 -2.75 -13.57 15.92
N LEU A 220 -1.91 -14.43 16.50
CA LEU A 220 -2.01 -15.88 16.41
C LEU A 220 -3.11 -16.47 17.30
N GLU A 221 -3.31 -15.93 18.50
CA GLU A 221 -4.36 -16.35 19.44
C GLU A 221 -5.77 -15.98 18.95
N GLY A 222 -5.89 -14.95 18.09
CA GLY A 222 -7.15 -14.38 17.63
C GLY A 222 -7.64 -14.77 16.23
N GLU A 223 -7.06 -15.78 15.56
CA GLU A 223 -7.48 -16.30 14.24
C GLU A 223 -7.92 -15.25 13.19
N ARG A 224 -7.18 -14.12 13.11
CA ARG A 224 -7.18 -13.22 11.94
C ARG A 224 -8.47 -12.41 11.66
N SER A 225 -8.89 -11.56 12.59
CA SER A 225 -9.23 -10.16 12.27
C SER A 225 -9.72 -9.36 13.49
N SER A 226 -9.39 -8.06 13.48
CA SER A 226 -10.01 -6.93 14.19
C SER A 226 -9.46 -6.41 15.53
N CYS A 227 -8.57 -7.10 16.25
CA CYS A 227 -8.18 -6.64 17.61
C CYS A 227 -6.95 -5.71 17.68
N LEU A 228 -6.12 -5.62 16.64
CA LEU A 228 -4.85 -4.87 16.69
C LEU A 228 -4.85 -3.58 15.89
N ILE A 229 -5.69 -3.46 14.85
CA ILE A 229 -5.76 -2.24 14.03
C ILE A 229 -6.53 -1.17 14.80
N GLY A 230 -5.93 0.00 14.97
CA GLY A 230 -6.47 1.10 15.77
C GLY A 230 -6.11 1.00 17.25
N THR A 231 -5.33 0.00 17.64
CA THR A 231 -4.86 -0.21 19.02
C THR A 231 -3.58 0.56 19.32
N PHE A 232 -2.76 0.83 18.28
CA PHE A 232 -1.48 1.50 18.41
C PHE A 232 -1.45 2.83 17.65
N ASP A 233 -0.37 3.59 17.84
CA ASP A 233 -0.05 4.69 16.92
C ASP A 233 0.06 4.16 15.47
N LYS A 234 -0.27 5.06 14.55
CA LYS A 234 -0.28 4.86 13.11
C LYS A 234 0.98 4.17 12.58
N LYS A 235 2.16 4.40 13.17
CA LYS A 235 3.41 3.74 12.74
C LYS A 235 3.36 2.22 12.94
N ILE A 236 2.96 1.76 14.12
CA ILE A 236 2.89 0.33 14.46
C ILE A 236 1.72 -0.30 13.70
N ASP A 237 0.56 0.37 13.68
CA ASP A 237 -0.61 -0.08 12.93
C ASP A 237 -0.31 -0.31 11.45
N ASN A 238 0.45 0.59 10.81
CA ASN A 238 0.86 0.40 9.41
C ASN A 238 1.76 -0.84 9.24
N LEU A 239 2.64 -1.16 10.20
CA LEU A 239 3.47 -2.37 10.14
C LEU A 239 2.67 -3.63 10.45
N VAL A 240 1.68 -3.54 11.34
CA VAL A 240 0.77 -4.65 11.64
C VAL A 240 -0.08 -4.96 10.42
N GLN A 241 -0.70 -3.94 9.83
CA GLN A 241 -1.36 -4.06 8.52
C GLN A 241 -0.39 -4.56 7.46
N LYS A 242 0.91 -4.26 7.63
CA LYS A 242 1.95 -4.73 6.74
C LYS A 242 2.23 -6.18 6.74
N TYR A 243 2.38 -6.78 7.89
CA TYR A 243 2.89 -8.14 7.93
C TYR A 243 1.82 -9.15 8.29
N PHE A 244 0.67 -8.69 8.80
CA PHE A 244 -0.34 -9.55 9.41
C PHE A 244 -1.73 -9.40 8.80
N PHE A 245 -2.02 -8.37 8.02
CA PHE A 245 -3.35 -8.24 7.41
C PHE A 245 -3.26 -8.26 5.90
N SER A 246 -3.90 -9.26 5.30
CA SER A 246 -4.07 -9.30 3.85
C SER A 246 -5.22 -8.38 3.42
N TYR A 247 -5.25 -8.08 2.13
CA TYR A 247 -6.46 -7.51 1.52
C TYR A 247 -7.65 -8.49 1.67
N THR A 248 -7.40 -9.80 1.67
CA THR A 248 -8.43 -10.85 1.80
C THR A 248 -9.09 -10.90 3.18
N GLU A 249 -8.39 -10.58 4.27
CA GLU A 249 -8.98 -10.45 5.63
C GLU A 249 -9.82 -9.16 5.79
N ASN A 250 -9.54 -8.12 5.00
CA ASN A 250 -10.35 -6.91 4.93
C ASN A 250 -11.56 -7.03 3.98
N LEU A 251 -11.61 -8.11 3.21
CA LEU A 251 -12.79 -8.47 2.44
C LEU A 251 -13.59 -9.45 3.30
N ASN A 252 -14.76 -9.04 3.78
CA ASN A 252 -15.80 -10.00 4.16
C ASN A 252 -16.10 -10.85 2.91
N PHE A 253 -15.41 -11.97 2.78
CA PHE A 253 -15.84 -13.07 1.97
C PHE A 253 -16.82 -13.83 2.85
N ASP A 254 -18.12 -13.69 2.56
CA ASP A 254 -19.13 -14.57 3.17
C ASP A 254 -18.93 -16.05 2.75
N GLU A 255 -17.90 -16.35 1.94
CA GLU A 255 -17.48 -17.68 1.53
C GLU A 255 -15.95 -17.74 1.46
N GLU A 256 -15.34 -18.43 2.44
CA GLU A 256 -13.91 -18.77 2.58
C GLU A 256 -13.34 -19.61 1.41
N THR A 257 -14.05 -19.75 0.29
CA THR A 257 -14.01 -20.97 -0.54
C THR A 257 -14.19 -20.69 -2.03
N THR A 258 -13.19 -20.11 -2.72
CA THR A 258 -13.17 -20.21 -4.20
C THR A 258 -11.79 -20.38 -4.83
N LEU A 259 -10.74 -19.71 -4.34
CA LEU A 259 -9.37 -19.94 -4.83
C LEU A 259 -8.73 -21.14 -4.14
N ASP A 260 -8.87 -21.25 -2.82
CA ASP A 260 -8.39 -22.40 -2.04
C ASP A 260 -9.04 -23.70 -2.50
N GLU A 261 -10.35 -23.68 -2.77
CA GLU A 261 -11.05 -24.83 -3.36
C GLU A 261 -10.52 -25.16 -4.75
N PHE A 262 -10.28 -24.16 -5.60
CA PHE A 262 -9.72 -24.35 -6.93
C PHE A 262 -8.31 -24.97 -6.88
N VAL A 263 -7.43 -24.46 -6.03
CA VAL A 263 -6.07 -24.97 -5.81
C VAL A 263 -6.12 -26.42 -5.29
N LYS A 264 -6.99 -26.71 -4.32
CA LYS A 264 -7.20 -28.06 -3.78
C LYS A 264 -7.77 -29.02 -4.82
N GLU A 265 -8.78 -28.61 -5.58
CA GLU A 265 -9.41 -29.40 -6.64
C GLU A 265 -8.40 -29.75 -7.73
N LYS A 266 -7.55 -28.79 -8.13
CA LYS A 266 -6.53 -28.96 -9.16
C LYS A 266 -5.21 -29.51 -8.65
N GLN A 267 -5.09 -29.80 -7.35
CA GLN A 267 -3.87 -30.31 -6.69
C GLN A 267 -2.63 -29.47 -7.03
N ILE A 268 -2.79 -28.14 -7.06
CA ILE A 268 -1.68 -27.23 -7.35
C ILE A 268 -0.83 -27.11 -6.08
N ASP A 269 0.44 -27.51 -6.16
CA ASP A 269 1.39 -27.37 -5.05
C ASP A 269 1.99 -25.95 -5.03
N LEU A 270 1.57 -25.16 -4.04
CA LEU A 270 2.08 -23.80 -3.83
C LEU A 270 3.44 -23.78 -3.12
N LEU A 271 3.83 -24.85 -2.42
CA LEU A 271 5.05 -24.94 -1.63
C LEU A 271 6.26 -25.24 -2.51
N GLU A 272 6.15 -26.14 -3.50
CA GLU A 272 7.24 -26.44 -4.45
C GLU A 272 7.74 -25.19 -5.18
N ALA A 273 6.83 -24.26 -5.51
CA ALA A 273 7.16 -23.04 -6.26
C ALA A 273 7.92 -21.97 -5.45
N TYR A 274 7.90 -22.05 -4.12
CA TYR A 274 8.57 -21.07 -3.24
C TYR A 274 10.01 -21.47 -2.94
N PHE A 275 10.31 -22.77 -2.90
CA PHE A 275 11.63 -23.31 -2.60
C PHE A 275 12.51 -23.54 -3.84
N GLU A 276 11.98 -23.38 -5.06
CA GLU A 276 12.78 -23.30 -6.28
C GLU A 276 13.32 -21.88 -6.52
N LYS A 277 14.25 -21.42 -5.67
CA LYS A 277 15.21 -20.35 -5.98
C LYS A 277 16.59 -20.67 -5.43
#